data_AF-A0A5S4VR12-F1
#
_entry.id   AF-A0A5S4VR12-F1
#
_cell.length_a   1.000
_cell.length_b   1.000
_cell.length_c   1.000
_cell.angle_alpha   90.00
_cell.angle_beta   90.00
_cell.angle_gamma   90.00
#
_symmetry.space_group_name_H-M   'P 1'
#
loop_
_entity.id
_entity.type
_entity.pdbx_description
1 polymer ?
#
loop_
_entity_poly.entity_id
_entity_poly.type
_entity_poly.pdbx_seq_one_letter_code
_entity_poly.pdbx_strand_id
1 'polypeptide(L)'
;MITIKDKKDCCGCTACYNACPKKAIEMQADQEGFLYPVIDQKKCVDCGICDATCPIINKVEKNPEQTEGYILRIKNNNVLFESTSGGGVHSSGRICAA
;
A
#
# COMPACT_ATOMS: atom_id res chain seq x y z
N MET A 1 -17.89 9.43 -1.71
CA MET A 1 -17.39 9.08 -0.36
C MET A 1 -16.83 7.68 -0.46
N ILE A 2 -15.55 7.48 -0.11
CA ILE A 2 -14.92 6.16 -0.16
C ILE A 2 -15.70 5.15 0.70
N THR A 3 -16.01 4.00 0.12
CA THR A 3 -16.60 2.84 0.83
C THR A 3 -15.90 1.59 0.30
N ILE A 4 -15.24 0.85 1.19
CA ILE A 4 -14.53 -0.38 0.81
C ILE A 4 -15.52 -1.54 0.86
N LYS A 5 -15.81 -2.15 -0.30
CA LYS A 5 -16.66 -3.34 -0.41
C LYS A 5 -15.83 -4.63 -0.35
N ASP A 6 -14.69 -4.63 -1.03
CA ASP A 6 -13.74 -5.73 -1.07
C ASP A 6 -12.35 -5.21 -0.67
N LYS A 7 -11.59 -6.01 0.09
CA LYS A 7 -10.26 -5.63 0.57
C LYS A 7 -9.33 -5.21 -0.57
N LYS A 8 -9.46 -5.82 -1.76
CA LYS A 8 -8.64 -5.50 -2.94
C LYS A 8 -8.82 -4.08 -3.47
N ASP A 9 -9.90 -3.40 -3.09
CA ASP A 9 -10.21 -2.04 -3.54
C ASP A 9 -9.46 -0.98 -2.72
N CYS A 10 -8.68 -1.39 -1.71
CA CYS A 10 -7.88 -0.51 -0.87
C CYS A 10 -6.46 -1.05 -0.69
N CYS A 11 -5.47 -0.18 -0.77
CA CYS A 11 -4.06 -0.51 -0.51
C CYS A 11 -3.54 0.02 0.83
N GLY A 12 -4.42 0.59 1.68
CA GLY A 12 -4.03 1.09 3.01
C GLY A 12 -3.10 2.32 3.00
N CYS A 13 -2.97 3.04 1.88
CA CYS A 13 -2.01 4.16 1.73
C CYS A 13 -2.29 5.40 2.61
N THR A 14 -3.41 5.46 3.33
CA THR A 14 -3.81 6.58 4.22
C THR A 14 -4.07 7.94 3.54
N ALA A 15 -4.07 8.03 2.21
CA ALA A 15 -4.32 9.28 1.49
C ALA A 15 -5.68 9.92 1.83
N CYS A 16 -6.74 9.10 1.88
CA CYS A 16 -8.09 9.55 2.25
C CYS A 16 -8.15 10.09 3.69
N TYR A 17 -7.48 9.42 4.63
CA TYR A 17 -7.37 9.85 6.03
C TYR A 17 -6.76 11.25 6.14
N ASN A 18 -5.59 11.46 5.52
CA ASN A 18 -4.87 12.73 5.58
C ASN A 18 -5.60 13.87 4.85
N ALA A 19 -6.28 13.56 3.74
CA ALA A 19 -6.98 14.57 2.95
C ALA A 19 -8.31 15.03 3.57
N CYS A 20 -8.86 14.31 4.55
CA CYS A 20 -10.16 14.63 5.13
C CYS A 20 -10.10 15.90 6.01
N PRO A 21 -10.73 17.02 5.63
CA PRO A 21 -10.65 18.28 6.39
C PRO A 21 -11.37 18.22 7.74
N LYS A 22 -12.36 17.34 7.87
CA LYS A 22 -13.11 17.12 9.11
C LYS A 22 -12.55 16.03 10.01
N LYS A 23 -11.46 15.36 9.58
CA LYS A 23 -10.89 14.19 10.28
C LYS A 23 -11.96 13.16 10.62
N ALA A 24 -12.86 12.92 9.67
CA ALA A 24 -13.99 12.00 9.79
C ALA A 24 -13.61 10.55 9.47
N ILE A 25 -12.34 10.27 9.19
CA ILE A 25 -11.84 8.97 8.77
C ILE A 25 -10.85 8.49 9.82
N GLU A 26 -10.95 7.23 10.22
CA GLU A 26 -9.97 6.54 11.07
C GLU A 26 -9.45 5.31 10.32
N MET A 27 -8.17 4.98 10.52
CA MET A 27 -7.58 3.77 9.94
C MET A 27 -7.62 2.64 10.96
N GLN A 28 -8.33 1.56 10.65
CA GLN A 28 -8.49 0.41 11.53
C GLN A 28 -7.85 -0.83 10.93
N ALA A 29 -7.14 -1.60 11.77
CA ALA A 29 -6.51 -2.85 11.36
C ALA A 29 -7.55 -3.97 11.23
N ASP A 30 -7.40 -4.81 10.22
CA ASP A 30 -8.08 -6.11 10.17
C ASP A 30 -7.33 -7.18 11.00
N GLN A 31 -7.79 -8.43 10.90
CA GLN A 31 -7.20 -9.57 11.64
C GLN A 31 -5.73 -9.85 11.26
N GLU A 32 -5.31 -9.41 10.07
CA GLU A 32 -3.96 -9.61 9.54
C GLU A 32 -3.07 -8.38 9.78
N GLY A 33 -3.63 -7.29 10.33
CA GLY A 33 -2.93 -6.04 10.61
C GLY A 33 -2.99 -5.00 9.48
N PHE A 34 -3.71 -5.28 8.38
CA PHE A 34 -3.85 -4.32 7.29
C PHE A 34 -4.83 -3.21 7.66
N LEU A 35 -4.44 -1.96 7.39
CA LEU A 35 -5.22 -0.78 7.75
C LEU A 35 -6.23 -0.39 6.65
N TYR A 36 -7.50 -0.27 7.04
CA TYR A 36 -8.58 0.19 6.18
C TYR A 36 -9.30 1.41 6.76
N PRO A 37 -9.80 2.32 5.92
CA PRO A 37 -10.50 3.51 6.37
C PRO A 37 -11.92 3.18 6.85
N VAL A 38 -12.27 3.69 8.02
CA VAL A 38 -13.61 3.67 8.62
C VAL A 38 -14.10 5.11 8.76
N ILE A 39 -15.30 5.41 8.28
CA ILE A 39 -15.85 6.76 8.23
C ILE A 39 -16.84 6.98 9.37
N ASP A 40 -16.61 8.01 10.17
CA ASP A 40 -17.58 8.56 11.11
C ASP A 40 -18.60 9.44 10.35
N GLN A 41 -19.78 8.86 10.09
CA GLN A 41 -20.86 9.55 9.38
C GLN A 41 -21.35 10.82 10.08
N LYS A 42 -21.13 10.97 11.40
CA LYS A 42 -21.55 12.18 12.13
C LYS A 42 -20.63 13.37 11.85
N LYS A 43 -19.36 13.10 11.49
CA LYS A 43 -18.35 14.12 11.15
C LYS A 43 -18.22 14.33 9.66
N CYS A 44 -18.61 13.34 8.85
CA CYS A 44 -18.58 13.45 7.40
C CYS A 44 -19.54 14.55 6.92
N VAL A 45 -19.08 15.35 5.97
CA VAL A 45 -19.87 16.42 5.32
C VAL A 45 -19.99 16.19 3.81
N ASP A 46 -19.72 14.97 3.36
CA ASP A 46 -19.83 14.53 1.96
C ASP A 46 -19.11 15.41 0.94
N CYS A 47 -17.95 15.96 1.33
CA CYS A 47 -17.15 16.83 0.46
C CYS A 47 -16.48 16.13 -0.75
N GLY A 48 -16.42 14.79 -0.79
CA GLY A 48 -15.85 14.02 -1.91
C GLY A 48 -14.33 14.04 -2.07
N ILE A 49 -13.58 14.80 -1.24
CA ILE A 49 -12.12 14.92 -1.32
C ILE A 49 -11.41 13.55 -1.19
N CYS A 50 -11.95 12.68 -0.33
CA CYS A 50 -11.40 11.35 -0.10
C CYS A 50 -11.49 10.44 -1.33
N ASP A 51 -12.49 10.62 -2.20
CA ASP A 51 -12.58 9.93 -3.49
C ASP A 51 -11.58 10.52 -4.48
N ALA A 52 -11.50 11.85 -4.58
CA ALA A 52 -10.62 12.55 -5.53
C ALA A 52 -9.12 12.27 -5.30
N THR A 53 -8.71 12.06 -4.03
CA THR A 53 -7.31 11.75 -3.69
C THR A 53 -6.95 10.27 -3.86
N CYS A 54 -7.94 9.38 -4.03
CA CYS A 54 -7.69 7.94 -4.02
C CYS A 54 -7.01 7.48 -5.33
N PRO A 55 -5.78 6.94 -5.29
CA PRO A 55 -5.07 6.51 -6.51
C PRO A 55 -5.64 5.21 -7.12
N ILE A 56 -6.39 4.42 -6.34
CA ILE A 56 -7.06 3.22 -6.84
C ILE A 56 -8.27 3.58 -7.71
N ILE A 57 -9.00 4.62 -7.29
CA ILE A 57 -10.17 5.15 -8.02
C ILE A 57 -9.71 6.01 -9.20
N ASN A 58 -8.76 6.93 -8.96
CA ASN A 58 -8.25 7.86 -9.98
C ASN A 58 -6.91 7.36 -10.52
N LYS A 59 -6.98 6.34 -11.37
CA LYS A 59 -5.79 5.79 -12.02
C LYS A 59 -5.20 6.85 -12.95
N VAL A 60 -3.95 7.19 -12.72
CA VAL A 60 -3.19 8.04 -13.65
C VAL A 60 -2.78 7.15 -14.82
N GLU A 61 -3.14 7.56 -16.04
CA GLU A 61 -2.62 6.92 -17.24
C GLU A 61 -1.11 7.11 -17.28
N LYS A 62 -0.38 6.01 -17.35
CA LYS A 62 1.07 6.06 -17.49
C LYS A 62 1.37 6.56 -18.90
N ASN A 63 2.10 7.66 -19.02
CA ASN A 63 2.67 8.05 -20.30
C ASN A 63 3.58 6.90 -20.76
N PRO A 64 3.37 6.32 -21.96
CA PRO A 64 4.13 5.16 -22.43
C PRO A 64 5.56 5.51 -22.86
N GLU A 65 6.13 6.62 -22.38
CA GLU A 65 7.56 6.88 -22.58
C GLU A 65 8.35 5.67 -22.08
N GLN A 66 9.00 5.00 -23.04
CA GLN A 66 9.73 3.77 -22.80
C GLN A 66 11.00 4.10 -22.03
N THR A 67 10.91 4.11 -20.71
CA THR A 67 12.09 4.18 -19.85
C THR A 67 12.74 2.81 -19.83
N GLU A 68 13.98 2.72 -20.33
CA GLU A 68 14.80 1.52 -20.17
C GLU A 68 15.21 1.36 -18.70
N GLY A 69 14.69 0.32 -18.05
CA GLY A 69 15.14 -0.09 -16.72
C GLY A 69 16.24 -1.15 -16.81
N TYR A 70 17.33 -0.97 -16.09
CA TYR A 70 18.39 -1.98 -15.95
C TYR A 70 18.25 -2.69 -14.60
N ILE A 71 18.31 -4.01 -14.61
CA ILE A 71 18.34 -4.83 -13.38
C ILE A 71 19.73 -5.46 -13.26
N LEU A 72 20.41 -5.19 -12.14
CA LEU A 72 21.72 -5.76 -11.83
C LEU A 72 21.56 -6.84 -10.75
N ARG A 73 22.08 -8.04 -11.02
CA ARG A 73 22.11 -9.14 -10.05
C ARG A 73 23.54 -9.62 -9.86
N ILE A 74 23.95 -9.76 -8.60
CA ILE A 74 25.22 -10.40 -8.24
C ILE A 74 25.18 -11.86 -8.69
N LYS A 75 26.16 -12.29 -9.49
CA LYS A 75 26.24 -13.67 -10.03
C LYS A 75 26.53 -14.71 -8.95
N ASN A 76 27.28 -14.33 -7.91
CA ASN A 76 27.66 -15.23 -6.83
C ASN A 76 26.51 -15.37 -5.83
N ASN A 77 25.94 -16.57 -5.75
CA ASN A 77 24.82 -16.86 -4.86
C ASN A 77 25.20 -16.77 -3.37
N ASN A 78 26.43 -17.14 -2.97
CA ASN A 78 26.84 -17.07 -1.57
C ASN A 78 26.78 -15.63 -1.05
N VAL A 79 27.29 -14.69 -1.85
CA VAL A 79 27.23 -13.25 -1.54
C VAL A 79 25.80 -12.73 -1.54
N LEU A 80 24.93 -13.22 -2.44
CA LEU A 80 23.51 -12.86 -2.45
C LEU A 80 22.80 -13.29 -1.15
N PHE A 81 23.07 -14.50 -0.65
CA PHE A 81 22.46 -15.05 0.57
C PHE A 81 22.98 -14.40 1.86
N GLU A 82 24.25 -14.01 1.91
CA GLU A 82 24.86 -13.39 3.08
C GLU A 82 24.62 -11.87 3.17
N SER A 83 24.07 -11.26 2.12
CA SER A 83 23.80 -9.81 2.08
C SER A 83 22.61 -9.45 2.99
N THR A 84 22.84 -8.56 3.96
CA THR A 84 21.84 -8.10 4.94
C THR A 84 20.60 -7.46 4.31
N SER A 85 20.71 -6.93 3.09
CA SER A 85 19.66 -6.25 2.33
C SER A 85 19.12 -7.06 1.15
N GLY A 86 19.44 -8.36 1.05
CA GLY A 86 18.96 -9.23 -0.02
C GLY A 86 17.46 -9.47 0.07
N GLY A 87 16.63 -8.57 -0.44
CA GLY A 87 15.20 -8.78 -0.67
C GLY A 87 14.44 -9.35 0.53
N GLY A 88 14.35 -8.56 1.61
CA GLY A 88 13.44 -8.71 2.74
C GLY A 88 12.87 -10.10 3.04
N VAL A 89 13.63 -10.93 3.77
CA VAL A 89 13.07 -11.80 4.81
C VAL A 89 14.01 -11.77 6.01
N HIS A 90 13.67 -10.98 7.03
CA HIS A 90 14.18 -11.21 8.36
C HIS A 90 13.30 -12.31 8.97
N SER A 91 13.78 -13.55 8.95
CA SER A 91 13.29 -14.56 9.87
C SER A 91 14.48 -15.34 10.38
N SER A 92 14.90 -15.01 11.59
CA SER A 92 15.37 -16.00 12.55
C SER A 92 14.37 -17.16 12.57
N GLY A 93 14.58 -18.14 11.70
CA GLY A 93 13.68 -19.27 11.48
C GLY A 93 14.30 -20.15 10.39
N ARG A 94 14.65 -21.39 10.74
CA ARG A 94 15.37 -22.34 9.89
C ARG A 94 14.67 -22.47 8.53
N ILE A 95 15.40 -22.18 7.46
CA ILE A 95 15.00 -22.48 6.09
C ILE A 95 14.97 -24.00 5.93
N CYS A 96 13.78 -24.54 5.62
CA CYS A 96 13.65 -25.89 5.07
C CYS A 96 14.32 -25.92 3.70
N ALA A 97 15.35 -26.75 3.57
CA ALA A 97 15.86 -27.19 2.28
C ALA A 97 14.88 -28.23 1.71
N ALA A 98 14.46 -28.01 0.47
CA ALA A 98 13.91 -29.04 -0.42
C ALA A 98 14.71 -29.00 -1.73
#